data_AF-A0A6L6YE81-F1
#
_entry.id   AF-A0A6L6YE81-F1
#
_cell.length_a   1.000
_cell.length_b   1.000
_cell.length_c   1.000
_cell.angle_alpha   90.00
_cell.angle_beta   90.00
_cell.angle_gamma   90.00
#
_symmetry.space_group_name_H-M   'P 1'
#
loop_
_entity.id
_entity.type
_entity.pdbx_description
1 polymer ?
#
loop_
_entity_poly.entity_id
_entity_poly.type
_entity_poly.pdbx_seq_one_letter_code
_entity_poly.pdbx_strand_id
1 'polypeptide(L)'
;MVLKSDIENDAKKIMDSLKKDYRIPSSGEIVLPVIKVMTIVYVMHVIAILGNEFVYKKDIWLPGIIMWLILSCGILTVVALMMTYGNLSILMCIPKDVRDNSMLLNIGKQKLKAYGCVIVAINIVVAIVLISERSDFIIGYGFSWFACMLIGGITFSMSMSRYMTPAVVATLDKIRQVVSSEEIESSKPNS
;
A
#
# COMPACT_ATOMS: atom_id res chain seq x y z
N MET A 1 -26.10 -4.70 10.41
CA MET A 1 -25.90 -5.98 9.70
C MET A 1 -25.73 -5.62 8.24
N VAL A 2 -24.61 -5.96 7.60
CA VAL A 2 -24.38 -5.64 6.18
C VAL A 2 -25.09 -6.69 5.37
N LEU A 3 -26.10 -6.32 4.57
CA LEU A 3 -26.80 -7.30 3.73
C LEU A 3 -26.00 -7.57 2.47
N LYS A 4 -26.14 -8.80 1.94
CA LYS A 4 -25.54 -9.20 0.67
C LYS A 4 -25.93 -8.28 -0.49
N SER A 5 -27.18 -7.77 -0.47
CA SER A 5 -27.69 -6.79 -1.43
C SER A 5 -26.93 -5.46 -1.40
N ASP A 6 -26.44 -5.03 -0.24
CA ASP A 6 -25.70 -3.78 -0.10
C ASP A 6 -24.32 -3.89 -0.74
N ILE A 7 -23.68 -5.06 -0.58
CA ILE A 7 -22.40 -5.40 -1.21
C ILE A 7 -22.55 -5.48 -2.74
N GLU A 8 -23.60 -6.15 -3.22
CA GLU A 8 -23.86 -6.27 -4.66
C GLU A 8 -24.16 -4.91 -5.30
N ASN A 9 -24.91 -4.04 -4.61
CA ASN A 9 -25.20 -2.69 -5.09
C ASN A 9 -23.94 -1.79 -5.08
N ASP A 10 -23.08 -1.91 -4.07
CA ASP A 10 -21.81 -1.17 -4.02
C ASP A 10 -20.86 -1.61 -5.14
N ALA A 11 -20.75 -2.91 -5.37
CA ALA A 11 -19.94 -3.47 -6.45
C ALA A 11 -20.45 -3.04 -7.84
N LYS A 12 -21.78 -3.01 -8.05
CA LYS A 12 -22.39 -2.49 -9.28
C LYS A 12 -22.07 -1.01 -9.48
N LYS A 13 -22.17 -0.17 -8.45
CA LYS A 13 -21.80 1.24 -8.53
C LYS A 13 -20.34 1.45 -8.93
N ILE A 14 -19.43 0.66 -8.37
CA ILE A 14 -18.00 0.71 -8.76
C ILE A 14 -17.83 0.30 -10.21
N MET A 15 -18.45 -0.80 -10.64
CA MET A 15 -18.35 -1.30 -12.02
C MET A 15 -18.94 -0.32 -13.04
N ASP A 16 -20.10 0.27 -12.75
CA ASP A 16 -20.74 1.26 -13.60
C ASP A 16 -19.92 2.56 -13.70
N SER A 17 -19.18 2.89 -12.65
CA SER A 17 -18.24 4.03 -12.68
C SER A 17 -17.00 3.77 -13.53
N LEU A 18 -16.54 2.51 -13.61
CA LEU A 18 -15.42 2.07 -14.45
C LEU A 18 -15.82 1.95 -15.93
N LYS A 19 -17.10 1.73 -16.24
CA LYS A 19 -17.63 1.70 -17.62
C LYS A 19 -17.77 3.09 -18.26
N LYS A 20 -17.82 4.15 -17.46
CA LYS A 20 -17.80 5.54 -17.95
C LYS A 20 -16.36 5.95 -18.28
N ASP A 21 -16.18 7.03 -19.04
CA ASP A 21 -14.85 7.58 -19.34
C ASP A 21 -14.01 7.72 -18.07
N TYR A 22 -13.03 6.84 -17.91
CA TYR A 22 -12.18 6.80 -16.73
C TYR A 22 -11.01 7.77 -16.92
N ARG A 23 -10.68 8.52 -15.87
CA ARG A 23 -9.51 9.41 -15.88
C ARG A 23 -8.26 8.59 -15.58
N ILE A 24 -7.33 8.54 -16.52
CA ILE A 24 -5.99 7.95 -16.28
C ILE A 24 -5.26 8.86 -15.28
N PRO A 25 -4.90 8.36 -14.09
CA PRO A 25 -4.20 9.15 -13.08
C PRO A 25 -2.76 9.43 -13.51
N SER A 26 -2.26 10.61 -13.16
CA SER A 26 -0.84 10.94 -13.37
C SER A 26 0.06 10.21 -12.36
N SER A 27 1.31 9.92 -12.74
CA SER A 27 2.26 9.23 -11.85
C SER A 27 2.45 9.97 -10.51
N GLY A 28 2.39 11.31 -10.51
CA GLY A 28 2.47 12.12 -9.29
C GLY A 28 1.28 11.90 -8.33
N GLU A 29 0.06 11.77 -8.87
CA GLU A 29 -1.14 11.51 -8.05
C GLU A 29 -1.12 10.11 -7.41
N ILE A 30 -0.41 9.15 -8.01
CA ILE A 30 -0.21 7.79 -7.46
C ILE A 30 0.90 7.77 -6.40
N VAL A 31 2.01 8.46 -6.66
CA VAL A 31 3.20 8.45 -5.80
C VAL A 31 2.98 9.25 -4.51
N LEU A 32 2.28 10.39 -4.58
CA LEU A 32 2.11 11.29 -3.43
C LEU A 32 1.42 10.62 -2.21
N PRO A 33 0.34 9.84 -2.36
CA PRO A 33 -0.23 9.05 -1.26
C PRO A 33 0.76 8.08 -0.62
N VAL A 34 1.62 7.42 -1.41
CA VAL A 34 2.63 6.48 -0.91
C VAL A 34 3.66 7.22 -0.06
N ILE A 35 4.19 8.34 -0.57
CA ILE A 35 5.13 9.18 0.18
C ILE A 35 4.50 9.67 1.50
N LYS A 36 3.23 10.06 1.48
CA LYS A 36 2.52 10.51 2.69
C LYS A 36 2.45 9.41 3.76
N VAL A 37 2.19 8.17 3.37
CA VAL A 37 2.21 7.03 4.31
C VAL A 37 3.63 6.73 4.78
N MET A 38 4.61 6.75 3.87
CA MET A 38 6.02 6.51 4.18
C MET A 38 6.63 7.59 5.09
N THR A 39 6.03 8.78 5.17
CA THR A 39 6.43 9.83 6.10
C THR A 39 6.42 9.34 7.56
N ILE A 40 5.50 8.45 7.92
CA ILE A 40 5.46 7.83 9.26
C ILE A 40 6.75 7.02 9.50
N VAL A 41 7.19 6.24 8.50
CA VAL A 41 8.42 5.44 8.58
C VAL A 41 9.64 6.34 8.73
N TYR A 42 9.69 7.45 8.01
CA TYR A 42 10.80 8.40 8.10
C TYR A 42 10.89 9.05 9.48
N VAL A 43 9.76 9.52 10.03
CA VAL A 43 9.70 10.10 11.37
C VAL A 43 10.14 9.07 12.42
N MET A 44 9.71 7.82 12.28
CA MET A 44 10.11 6.74 13.18
C MET A 44 11.61 6.43 13.10
N HIS A 45 12.25 6.52 11.94
CA HIS A 45 13.71 6.39 11.82
C HIS A 45 14.43 7.53 12.53
N VAL A 46 13.97 8.77 12.34
CA VAL A 46 14.56 9.93 13.04
C VAL A 46 14.45 9.77 14.56
N ILE A 47 13.27 9.38 15.06
CA ILE A 47 13.06 9.17 16.51
C ILE A 47 13.96 8.06 17.04
N ALA A 48 14.09 6.94 16.32
CA ALA A 48 14.92 5.81 16.75
C ALA A 48 16.41 6.18 16.82
N ILE A 49 16.91 6.95 15.84
CA ILE A 49 18.30 7.44 15.83
C ILE A 49 18.53 8.43 16.99
N LEU A 50 17.65 9.42 17.14
CA LEU A 50 17.77 10.39 18.24
C LEU A 50 17.71 9.71 19.61
N GLY A 51 16.85 8.70 19.76
CA GLY A 51 16.77 7.87 20.96
C GLY A 51 18.08 7.11 21.23
N ASN A 52 18.69 6.53 20.20
CA ASN A 52 19.97 5.83 20.31
C ASN A 52 21.10 6.78 20.75
N GLU A 53 21.23 7.93 20.10
CA GLU A 53 22.26 8.93 20.44
C GLU A 53 22.10 9.47 21.87
N PHE A 54 20.85 9.69 22.31
CA PHE A 54 20.57 10.13 23.67
C PHE A 54 21.00 9.11 24.74
N VAL A 55 20.79 7.82 24.48
CA VAL A 55 21.16 6.74 25.43
C VAL A 55 22.66 6.56 25.52
N TYR A 56 23.37 6.52 24.38
CA TYR A 56 24.80 6.24 24.36
C TYR A 56 25.70 7.49 24.49
N LYS A 57 25.12 8.70 24.48
CA LYS A 57 25.83 9.99 24.57
C LYS A 57 27.03 10.08 23.61
N LYS A 58 26.87 9.56 22.39
CA LYS A 58 27.90 9.58 21.35
C LYS A 58 27.94 10.95 20.67
N ASP A 59 29.12 11.33 20.18
CA ASP A 59 29.27 12.46 19.27
C ASP A 59 28.56 12.12 17.95
N ILE A 60 27.61 12.98 17.57
CA ILE A 60 26.73 12.73 16.44
C ILE A 60 27.54 12.85 15.14
N TRP A 61 27.85 11.72 14.51
CA TRP A 61 28.41 11.71 13.17
C TRP A 61 27.31 11.93 12.12
N LEU A 62 26.87 13.18 12.01
CA LEU A 62 25.77 13.62 11.14
C LEU A 62 25.87 13.11 9.68
N PRO A 63 27.04 13.14 9.00
CA PRO A 63 27.11 12.70 7.61
C PRO A 63 26.79 11.22 7.41
N GLY A 64 27.30 10.35 8.29
CA GLY A 64 27.03 8.91 8.21
C GLY A 64 25.59 8.57 8.51
N ILE A 65 25.00 9.23 9.51
CA ILE A 65 23.59 9.09 9.89
C ILE A 65 22.67 9.51 8.74
N ILE A 66 22.93 10.67 8.14
CA ILE A 66 22.13 11.19 7.02
C ILE A 66 22.23 10.27 5.81
N MET A 67 23.44 9.81 5.47
CA MET A 67 23.66 8.87 4.37
C MET A 67 22.88 7.57 4.58
N TRP A 68 22.95 6.99 5.77
CA TRP A 68 22.23 5.77 6.11
C TRP A 68 20.71 5.95 6.09
N LEU A 69 20.22 7.07 6.62
CA LEU A 69 18.79 7.39 6.64
C LEU A 69 18.24 7.55 5.21
N ILE A 70 18.96 8.28 4.34
CA ILE A 70 18.58 8.44 2.94
C ILE A 70 18.58 7.08 2.22
N LEU A 71 19.61 6.27 2.43
CA LEU A 71 19.72 4.95 1.79
C LEU A 71 18.58 4.02 2.23
N SER A 72 18.36 3.91 3.55
CA SER A 72 17.33 3.04 4.12
C SER A 72 15.93 3.51 3.71
N CYS A 73 15.62 4.79 3.91
CA CYS A 73 14.31 5.34 3.55
C CYS A 73 14.08 5.27 2.03
N GLY A 74 15.11 5.54 1.22
CA GLY A 74 15.05 5.44 -0.24
C GLY A 74 14.69 4.03 -0.70
N ILE A 75 15.40 3.01 -0.22
CA ILE A 75 15.12 1.60 -0.56
C ILE A 75 13.71 1.21 -0.11
N LEU A 76 13.32 1.53 1.13
CA LEU A 76 11.99 1.22 1.64
C LEU A 76 10.87 1.87 0.81
N THR A 77 11.10 3.09 0.32
CA THR A 77 10.14 3.82 -0.52
C THR A 77 9.99 3.20 -1.89
N VAL A 78 11.10 2.80 -2.51
CA VAL A 78 11.08 2.11 -3.81
C VAL A 78 10.33 0.79 -3.69
N VAL A 79 10.58 0.02 -2.63
CA VAL A 79 9.87 -1.25 -2.37
C VAL A 79 8.38 -1.00 -2.15
N ALA A 80 8.01 0.01 -1.36
CA ALA A 80 6.61 0.39 -1.14
C ALA A 80 5.91 0.79 -2.45
N LEU A 81 6.59 1.55 -3.31
CA LEU A 81 6.09 1.91 -4.63
C LEU A 81 5.89 0.68 -5.51
N MET A 82 6.88 -0.22 -5.60
CA MET A 82 6.75 -1.46 -6.40
C MET A 82 5.53 -2.31 -5.97
N MET A 83 5.26 -2.40 -4.67
CA MET A 83 4.13 -3.18 -4.15
C MET A 83 2.76 -2.51 -4.33
N THR A 84 2.71 -1.18 -4.32
CA THR A 84 1.44 -0.43 -4.23
C THR A 84 1.04 0.28 -5.51
N TYR A 85 1.98 0.56 -6.42
CA TYR A 85 1.76 1.39 -7.60
C TYR A 85 0.63 0.84 -8.49
N GLY A 86 0.65 -0.45 -8.81
CA GLY A 86 -0.40 -1.08 -9.64
C GLY A 86 -1.77 -1.10 -8.96
N ASN A 87 -1.82 -1.32 -7.65
CA ASN A 87 -3.08 -1.32 -6.90
C ASN A 87 -3.66 0.10 -6.77
N LEU A 88 -2.78 1.10 -6.57
CA LEU A 88 -3.17 2.49 -6.46
C LEU A 88 -3.57 3.10 -7.81
N SER A 89 -2.95 2.71 -8.92
CA SER A 89 -3.35 3.19 -10.24
C SER A 89 -4.79 2.80 -10.56
N ILE A 90 -5.16 1.54 -10.31
CA ILE A 90 -6.53 1.04 -10.48
C ILE A 90 -7.50 1.76 -9.55
N LEU A 91 -7.13 1.91 -8.27
CA LEU A 91 -7.96 2.63 -7.29
C LEU A 91 -8.17 4.11 -7.68
N MET A 92 -7.17 4.71 -8.32
CA MET A 92 -7.21 6.11 -8.74
C MET A 92 -8.05 6.36 -9.98
N CYS A 93 -8.24 5.35 -10.84
CA CYS A 93 -9.17 5.40 -11.97
C CYS A 93 -10.65 5.50 -11.52
N ILE A 94 -10.96 5.00 -10.32
CA ILE A 94 -12.32 5.10 -9.76
C ILE A 94 -12.59 6.55 -9.30
N PRO A 95 -13.71 7.17 -9.72
CA PRO A 95 -14.10 8.51 -9.29
C PRO A 95 -14.09 8.68 -7.76
N LYS A 96 -13.65 9.85 -7.28
CA LYS A 96 -13.46 10.11 -5.83
C LYS A 96 -14.77 9.98 -5.05
N ASP A 97 -15.88 10.42 -5.64
CA ASP A 97 -17.22 10.32 -5.09
C ASP A 97 -17.66 8.86 -4.87
N VAL A 98 -17.35 7.96 -5.80
CA VAL A 98 -17.63 6.53 -5.64
C VAL A 98 -16.67 5.90 -4.64
N ARG A 99 -15.40 6.31 -4.65
CA ARG A 99 -14.36 5.78 -3.75
C ARG A 99 -14.61 6.06 -2.27
N ASP A 100 -15.13 7.23 -1.96
CA ASP A 100 -15.32 7.67 -0.57
C ASP A 100 -16.69 7.26 -0.02
N ASN A 101 -17.68 7.03 -0.89
CA ASN A 101 -18.98 6.46 -0.51
C ASN A 101 -19.02 4.93 -0.55
N SER A 102 -18.03 4.27 -1.16
CA SER A 102 -18.00 2.81 -1.26
C SER A 102 -17.67 2.15 0.07
N MET A 103 -18.55 1.23 0.47
CA MET A 103 -18.37 0.42 1.67
C MET A 103 -17.21 -0.57 1.52
N LEU A 104 -17.09 -1.21 0.35
CA LEU A 104 -16.03 -2.17 0.05
C LEU A 104 -14.64 -1.53 0.11
N LEU A 105 -14.49 -0.35 -0.48
CA LEU A 105 -13.22 0.39 -0.47
C LEU A 105 -12.89 0.88 0.94
N ASN A 106 -13.90 1.28 1.73
CA ASN A 106 -13.69 1.69 3.11
C ASN A 106 -13.24 0.52 4.02
N ILE A 107 -13.81 -0.68 3.83
CA ILE A 107 -13.36 -1.89 4.52
C ILE A 107 -11.90 -2.21 4.17
N GLY A 108 -11.53 -2.11 2.89
CA GLY A 108 -10.14 -2.28 2.44
C GLY A 108 -9.18 -1.28 3.10
N LYS A 109 -9.55 0.02 3.11
CA LYS A 109 -8.79 1.09 3.80
C LYS A 109 -8.63 0.79 5.30
N GLN A 110 -9.68 0.35 5.98
CA GLN A 110 -9.62 0.01 7.41
C GLN A 110 -8.70 -1.19 7.68
N LYS A 111 -8.79 -2.25 6.89
CA LYS A 111 -7.87 -3.40 7.00
C LYS A 111 -6.43 -2.95 6.80
N LEU A 112 -6.14 -2.20 5.74
CA LEU A 112 -4.80 -1.69 5.47
C LEU A 112 -4.26 -0.84 6.64
N LYS A 113 -5.11 0.02 7.23
CA LYS A 113 -4.75 0.82 8.41
C LYS A 113 -4.45 -0.05 9.63
N ALA A 114 -5.21 -1.12 9.85
CA ALA A 114 -4.97 -2.05 10.94
C ALA A 114 -3.61 -2.78 10.78
N TYR A 115 -3.33 -3.31 9.58
CA TYR A 115 -2.01 -3.90 9.28
C TYR A 115 -0.87 -2.89 9.45
N GLY A 116 -1.04 -1.65 8.97
CA GLY A 116 -0.08 -0.58 9.17
C GLY A 116 0.18 -0.27 10.65
N CYS A 117 -0.87 -0.25 11.47
CA CYS A 117 -0.75 -0.04 12.91
C CYS A 117 0.04 -1.17 13.59
N VAL A 118 -0.21 -2.43 13.20
CA VAL A 118 0.56 -3.58 13.71
C VAL A 118 2.04 -3.49 13.30
N ILE A 119 2.34 -3.14 12.06
CA ILE A 119 3.71 -2.95 11.58
C ILE A 119 4.43 -1.87 12.41
N VAL A 120 3.78 -0.74 12.65
CA VAL A 120 4.35 0.34 13.48
C VAL A 120 4.59 -0.15 14.91
N ALA A 121 3.62 -0.84 15.51
CA ALA A 121 3.75 -1.37 16.88
C ALA A 121 4.93 -2.34 17.02
N ILE A 122 5.09 -3.27 16.07
CA ILE A 122 6.25 -4.19 16.04
C ILE A 122 7.55 -3.41 15.93
N ASN A 123 7.63 -2.41 15.03
CA ASN A 123 8.85 -1.65 14.85
C ASN A 123 9.18 -0.75 16.05
N ILE A 124 8.20 -0.28 16.82
CA ILE A 124 8.46 0.40 18.11
C ILE A 124 9.16 -0.55 19.07
N VAL A 125 8.66 -1.79 19.22
CA VAL A 125 9.28 -2.80 20.09
C VAL A 125 10.70 -3.11 19.63
N VAL A 126 10.88 -3.33 18.31
CA VAL A 126 12.20 -3.59 17.74
C VAL A 126 13.16 -2.41 17.98
N ALA A 127 12.71 -1.17 17.82
CA ALA A 127 13.53 0.01 18.11
C ALA A 127 14.02 0.01 19.57
N ILE A 128 13.14 -0.26 20.53
CA ILE A 128 13.50 -0.32 21.96
C ILE A 128 14.54 -1.41 22.23
N VAL A 129 14.35 -2.60 21.65
CA VAL A 129 15.30 -3.73 21.80
C VAL A 129 16.66 -3.39 21.20
N LEU A 130 16.68 -2.84 19.98
CA LEU A 130 17.94 -2.48 19.30
C LEU A 130 18.71 -1.39 20.05
N ILE A 131 18.02 -0.37 20.58
CA ILE A 131 18.65 0.69 21.38
C ILE A 131 19.20 0.13 22.70
N SER A 132 18.51 -0.83 23.32
CA SER A 132 18.91 -1.39 24.63
C SER A 132 20.14 -2.30 24.56
N GLU A 133 20.36 -2.95 23.42
CA GLU A 133 21.48 -3.90 23.22
C GLU A 133 22.82 -3.17 23.04
N ARG A 134 22.98 -2.46 21.92
CA ARG A 134 24.23 -1.77 21.54
C ARG A 134 23.95 -0.62 20.58
N SER A 135 24.78 0.43 20.64
CA SER A 135 24.64 1.62 19.78
C SER A 135 24.62 1.33 18.28
N ASP A 136 25.34 0.29 17.85
CA ASP A 136 25.57 0.02 16.42
C ASP A 136 24.45 -0.84 15.81
N PHE A 137 23.61 -1.46 16.64
CA PHE A 137 22.51 -2.30 16.20
C PHE A 137 21.36 -1.50 15.59
N ILE A 138 21.31 -0.18 15.84
CA ILE A 138 20.32 0.72 15.24
C ILE A 138 20.40 0.74 13.70
N ILE A 139 21.56 0.43 13.14
CA ILE A 139 21.79 0.29 11.69
C ILE A 139 20.93 -0.85 11.09
N GLY A 140 20.54 -1.83 11.91
CA GLY A 140 19.62 -2.91 11.52
C GLY A 140 18.14 -2.51 11.51
N TYR A 141 17.78 -1.31 12.00
CA TYR A 141 16.38 -0.90 12.12
C TYR A 141 15.67 -0.81 10.77
N GLY A 142 16.37 -0.34 9.74
CA GLY A 142 15.86 -0.32 8.36
C GLY A 142 15.50 -1.72 7.83
N PHE A 143 16.25 -2.75 8.24
CA PHE A 143 15.96 -4.13 7.87
C PHE A 143 14.68 -4.65 8.54
N SER A 144 14.42 -4.28 9.79
CA SER A 144 13.15 -4.60 10.47
C SER A 144 11.94 -4.02 9.72
N TRP A 145 12.03 -2.76 9.29
CA TRP A 145 10.97 -2.13 8.48
C TRP A 145 10.77 -2.85 7.15
N PHE A 146 11.87 -3.19 6.47
CA PHE A 146 11.82 -3.94 5.22
C PHE A 146 11.12 -5.29 5.39
N ALA A 147 11.54 -6.07 6.40
CA ALA A 147 10.94 -7.37 6.69
C ALA A 147 9.45 -7.26 7.07
N CYS A 148 9.09 -6.30 7.91
CA CYS A 148 7.70 -6.07 8.30
C CYS A 148 6.83 -5.63 7.12
N MET A 149 7.34 -4.79 6.21
CA MET A 149 6.60 -4.40 5.01
C MET A 149 6.40 -5.58 4.05
N LEU A 150 7.43 -6.42 3.85
CA LEU A 150 7.30 -7.63 3.05
C LEU A 150 6.29 -8.62 3.63
N ILE A 151 6.44 -8.99 4.90
CA ILE A 151 5.55 -9.94 5.58
C ILE A 151 4.14 -9.36 5.66
N GLY A 152 4.00 -8.07 5.96
CA GLY A 152 2.72 -7.37 5.99
C GLY A 152 2.04 -7.35 4.62
N GLY A 153 2.78 -7.06 3.56
CA GLY A 153 2.30 -7.08 2.17
C GLY A 153 1.86 -8.47 1.71
N ILE A 154 2.65 -9.50 2.01
CA ILE A 154 2.31 -10.90 1.72
C ILE A 154 1.07 -11.32 2.51
N THR A 155 1.03 -11.02 3.80
CA THR A 155 -0.10 -11.38 4.67
C THR A 155 -1.39 -10.69 4.24
N PHE A 156 -1.30 -9.40 3.89
CA PHE A 156 -2.42 -8.66 3.32
C PHE A 156 -2.90 -9.30 2.01
N SER A 157 -1.96 -9.62 1.11
CA SER A 157 -2.26 -10.26 -0.18
C SER A 157 -2.90 -11.64 0.00
N MET A 158 -2.40 -12.46 0.93
CA MET A 158 -2.99 -13.77 1.28
C MET A 158 -4.36 -13.63 1.96
N SER A 159 -4.57 -12.58 2.76
CA SER A 159 -5.87 -12.31 3.36
C SER A 159 -6.93 -11.95 2.31
N MET A 160 -6.50 -11.30 1.22
CA MET A 160 -7.36 -10.96 0.08
C MET A 160 -7.52 -12.12 -0.91
N SER A 161 -6.51 -12.98 -1.09
CA SER A 161 -6.55 -14.09 -2.05
C SER A 161 -7.64 -15.13 -1.72
N ARG A 162 -8.03 -15.26 -0.45
CA ARG A 162 -9.17 -16.10 -0.04
C ARG A 162 -10.50 -15.66 -0.67
N TYR A 163 -10.62 -14.42 -1.13
CA TYR A 163 -11.79 -13.92 -1.83
C TYR A 163 -11.70 -14.12 -3.37
N MET A 164 -10.52 -14.42 -3.91
CA MET A 164 -10.28 -14.77 -5.31
C MET A 164 -10.44 -16.28 -5.52
N THR A 165 -11.65 -16.79 -5.33
CA THR A 165 -11.96 -18.20 -5.59
C THR A 165 -11.91 -18.50 -7.11
N PRO A 166 -11.68 -19.76 -7.54
CA PRO A 166 -11.68 -20.13 -8.95
C PRO A 166 -12.94 -19.69 -9.71
N ALA A 167 -14.08 -19.68 -9.01
CA ALA A 167 -15.34 -19.17 -9.55
C ALA A 167 -15.27 -17.67 -9.88
N VAL A 168 -14.74 -16.83 -8.98
CA VAL A 168 -14.60 -15.38 -9.19
C VAL A 168 -13.60 -15.09 -10.32
N VAL A 169 -12.49 -15.83 -10.38
CA VAL A 169 -11.50 -15.70 -11.47
C VAL A 169 -12.12 -16.07 -12.81
N ALA A 170 -12.90 -17.14 -12.87
CA ALA A 170 -13.61 -17.53 -14.09
C ALA A 170 -14.64 -16.47 -14.53
N THR A 171 -15.32 -15.79 -13.60
CA THR A 171 -16.23 -14.70 -13.93
C THR A 171 -15.48 -13.46 -14.44
N LEU A 172 -14.33 -13.13 -13.85
CA LEU A 172 -13.47 -12.05 -14.32
C LEU A 172 -12.92 -12.34 -15.73
N ASP A 173 -12.52 -13.58 -16.02
CA ASP A 173 -12.10 -14.00 -17.36
C ASP A 173 -13.24 -13.91 -18.38
N LYS A 174 -14.47 -14.28 -18.00
CA LYS A 174 -15.65 -14.09 -18.84
C LYS A 174 -15.92 -12.61 -19.12
N ILE A 175 -15.84 -11.75 -18.11
CA ILE A 175 -16.00 -10.30 -18.28
C ILE A 175 -14.92 -9.75 -19.21
N ARG A 176 -13.66 -10.16 -19.02
CA ARG A 176 -12.54 -9.79 -19.89
C ARG A 176 -12.81 -10.18 -21.34
N GLN A 177 -13.27 -11.41 -21.58
CA GLN A 177 -13.60 -11.88 -22.93
C GLN A 177 -14.70 -11.03 -23.58
N VAL A 178 -15.78 -10.73 -22.85
CA VAL A 178 -16.90 -9.91 -23.36
C VAL A 178 -16.44 -8.49 -23.70
N VAL A 179 -15.70 -7.83 -22.79
CA VAL A 179 -15.19 -6.47 -23.00
C VAL A 179 -14.21 -6.43 -24.18
N SER A 180 -13.31 -7.41 -24.30
CA SER A 180 -12.38 -7.50 -25.44
C SER A 180 -13.05 -7.83 -26.77
N SER A 181 -14.24 -8.44 -26.73
CA SER A 181 -14.98 -8.84 -27.92
C SER A 181 -15.85 -7.70 -28.46
N GLU A 182 -16.38 -6.83 -27.58
CA GLU A 182 -17.09 -5.60 -27.97
C GLU A 182 -16.16 -4.62 -28.72
N GLU A 183 -14.88 -4.52 -28.33
CA GLU A 183 -13.86 -3.71 -29.07
C GLU A 183 -13.61 -4.23 -30.50
N ILE A 184 -13.79 -5.53 -30.76
CA ILE A 184 -13.58 -6.13 -32.08
C ILE A 184 -14.82 -5.94 -32.99
N GLU A 185 -16.02 -5.89 -32.41
CA GLU A 185 -17.24 -5.61 -33.18
C GLU A 185 -17.38 -4.13 -33.55
N SER A 186 -16.94 -3.19 -32.71
CA SER A 186 -16.99 -1.75 -33.04
C SER A 186 -15.92 -1.30 -34.04
N SER A 187 -14.91 -2.14 -34.33
CA SER A 187 -13.85 -1.84 -35.29
C SER A 187 -14.11 -2.39 -36.70
N LYS A 188 -15.26 -3.03 -36.95
CA LYS A 188 -15.66 -3.38 -38.32
C LYS A 188 -16.20 -2.13 -39.02
N PRO A 189 -15.61 -1.70 -40.16
CA PRO A 189 -16.22 -0.64 -40.95
C PRO A 189 -17.58 -1.12 -41.44
N ASN A 190 -18.61 -0.30 -41.22
CA ASN A 190 -19.94 -0.50 -41.80
C ASN A 190 -19.78 -0.68 -43.32
N SER A 191 -20.07 -1.89 -43.81
CA SER A 191 -20.23 -2.19 -45.23
C SER A 191 -21.51 -1.56 -45.77
#